data_AF-A0A135L1H2-F1
#
_entry.id   AF-A0A135L1H2-F1
#
_cell.length_a   1.000
_cell.length_b   1.000
_cell.length_c   1.000
_cell.angle_alpha   90.00
_cell.angle_beta   90.00
_cell.angle_gamma   90.00
#
_symmetry.space_group_name_H-M   'P 1'
#
loop_
_entity.id
_entity.type
_entity.pdbx_description
1 polymer ?
#
loop_
_entity_poly.entity_id
_entity_poly.type
_entity_poly.pdbx_seq_one_letter_code
_entity_poly.pdbx_strand_id
1 'polypeptide(L)'
;MGYIEFKSVVKKVNLKPGGTKEIVLEVTGSGLNGKLDMLSEMIDQKVEVSLDSLIVSYNIILNARDNKPLITYQVDENGIVSEAKPDLEQQQLTLGLPPEKVETKEETDEVDRDIVDEFIRSGLAPTYDDLKYDFENIMKRRFDGESYLKMARELEISSGKLAEVIDEYRKRVAPLAKKWNDWREEKGIDTTATEQEQKDVDKETTDDDQDSKDEGKQGAA
;
A
#
# COMPACT_ATOMS: atom_id res chain seq x y z
N MET A 1 -17.73 -13.54 -16.06
CA MET A 1 -16.72 -12.48 -16.25
C MET A 1 -15.64 -12.71 -15.23
N GLY A 2 -14.41 -13.02 -15.66
CA GLY A 2 -13.30 -13.25 -14.75
C GLY A 2 -12.70 -11.94 -14.28
N TYR A 3 -12.46 -11.79 -12.98
CA TYR A 3 -11.65 -10.72 -12.41
C TYR A 3 -10.33 -11.33 -11.93
N ILE A 4 -9.22 -10.72 -12.31
CA ILE A 4 -7.88 -11.19 -11.97
C ILE A 4 -7.05 -9.98 -11.55
N GLU A 5 -6.45 -10.07 -10.37
CA GLU A 5 -5.48 -9.09 -9.86
C GLU A 5 -4.21 -9.83 -9.44
N PHE A 6 -3.04 -9.33 -9.83
CA PHE A 6 -1.74 -9.86 -9.40
C PHE A 6 -0.67 -8.77 -9.46
N LYS A 7 0.34 -8.88 -8.59
CA LYS A 7 1.55 -8.05 -8.65
C LYS A 7 2.49 -8.61 -9.72
N SER A 8 3.08 -7.73 -10.53
CA SER A 8 4.00 -8.13 -11.60
C SER A 8 5.05 -7.06 -11.85
N VAL A 9 6.13 -7.44 -12.53
CA VAL A 9 7.13 -6.53 -13.05
C VAL A 9 6.93 -6.38 -14.55
N VAL A 10 6.90 -5.13 -15.05
CA VAL A 10 6.93 -4.87 -16.49
C VAL A 10 8.33 -5.20 -17.02
N LYS A 11 8.50 -6.40 -17.58
CA LYS A 11 9.80 -6.88 -18.08
C LYS A 11 10.17 -6.26 -19.42
N LYS A 12 9.18 -6.02 -20.28
CA LYS A 12 9.42 -5.51 -21.63
C LYS A 12 8.21 -4.81 -22.22
N VAL A 13 8.45 -3.74 -22.97
CA VAL A 13 7.47 -3.11 -23.86
C VAL A 13 8.06 -3.11 -25.28
N ASN A 14 7.47 -3.86 -26.20
CA ASN A 14 7.90 -3.94 -27.59
C ASN A 14 6.93 -3.17 -28.50
N LEU A 15 7.49 -2.47 -29.48
CA LEU A 15 6.73 -1.87 -30.57
C LEU A 15 6.93 -2.70 -31.83
N LYS A 16 5.88 -3.35 -32.30
CA LYS A 16 5.90 -4.15 -33.53
C LYS A 16 5.63 -3.29 -34.77
N PRO A 17 6.17 -3.66 -35.95
CA PRO A 17 5.77 -3.07 -37.21
C PRO A 17 4.24 -3.16 -37.40
N GLY A 18 3.60 -2.07 -37.83
CA GLY A 18 2.14 -1.99 -37.91
C GLY A 18 1.45 -1.42 -36.67
N GLY A 19 2.19 -0.87 -35.70
CA GLY A 19 1.64 -0.09 -34.58
C GLY A 19 1.14 -0.92 -33.40
N THR A 20 1.24 -2.25 -33.47
CA THR A 20 0.92 -3.13 -32.34
C THR A 20 1.98 -3.00 -31.25
N LYS A 21 1.56 -2.88 -29.99
CA LYS A 21 2.44 -2.84 -28.82
C LYS A 21 2.25 -4.10 -28.00
N GLU A 22 3.34 -4.70 -27.55
CA GLU A 22 3.31 -5.88 -26.68
C GLU A 22 3.95 -5.55 -25.34
N ILE A 23 3.29 -5.93 -24.26
CA ILE A 23 3.77 -5.78 -22.90
C ILE A 23 4.01 -7.18 -22.35
N VAL A 24 5.20 -7.41 -21.79
CA VAL A 24 5.55 -8.66 -21.10
C VAL A 24 5.61 -8.37 -19.61
N LEU A 25 4.73 -9.03 -18.86
CA LEU A 25 4.70 -8.99 -17.40
C LEU A 25 5.36 -10.24 -16.85
N GLU A 26 6.21 -10.07 -15.84
CA GLU A 26 6.82 -11.16 -15.10
C GLU A 26 6.20 -11.26 -13.72
N VAL A 27 5.72 -12.45 -13.35
CA VAL A 27 5.22 -12.76 -12.01
C VAL A 27 6.10 -13.86 -11.45
N THR A 28 6.65 -13.65 -10.26
CA THR A 28 7.50 -14.62 -9.57
C THR A 28 6.70 -15.33 -8.46
N GLY A 29 7.14 -16.53 -8.10
CA GLY A 29 6.56 -17.32 -7.01
C GLY A 29 5.09 -17.69 -7.24
N SER A 30 4.28 -17.54 -6.19
CA SER A 30 2.87 -17.94 -6.11
C SER A 30 1.87 -16.88 -6.61
N GLY A 31 2.33 -15.78 -7.22
CA GLY A 31 1.47 -14.63 -7.56
C GLY A 31 0.30 -14.94 -8.51
N LEU A 32 0.37 -16.04 -9.26
CA LEU A 32 -0.69 -16.53 -10.16
C LEU A 32 -1.38 -17.81 -9.68
N ASN A 33 -1.14 -18.27 -8.44
CA ASN A 33 -1.79 -19.47 -7.91
C ASN A 33 -3.32 -19.33 -7.99
N GLY A 34 -3.97 -20.34 -8.58
CA GLY A 34 -5.43 -20.36 -8.78
C GLY A 34 -5.95 -19.41 -9.86
N LYS A 35 -5.09 -18.66 -10.57
CA LYS A 35 -5.48 -17.65 -11.58
C LYS A 35 -5.11 -18.03 -13.02
N LEU A 36 -4.30 -19.07 -13.21
CA LEU A 36 -3.79 -19.48 -14.54
C LEU A 36 -4.88 -19.96 -15.50
N ASP A 37 -5.87 -20.71 -15.01
CA ASP A 37 -6.98 -21.18 -15.85
C ASP A 37 -7.81 -20.00 -16.36
N MET A 38 -8.13 -19.04 -15.48
CA MET A 38 -8.85 -17.82 -15.85
C MET A 38 -8.06 -16.96 -16.85
N LEU A 39 -6.73 -16.84 -16.70
CA LEU A 39 -5.89 -16.14 -17.68
C LEU A 39 -5.92 -16.82 -19.06
N SER A 40 -5.95 -18.16 -19.07
CA SER A 40 -6.02 -18.95 -20.31
C SER A 40 -7.36 -18.75 -21.04
N GLU A 41 -8.46 -18.61 -20.30
CA GLU A 41 -9.78 -18.29 -20.85
C GLU A 41 -9.87 -16.87 -21.45
N MET A 42 -8.97 -15.95 -21.04
CA MET A 42 -8.94 -14.57 -21.55
C MET A 42 -8.15 -14.42 -22.86
N ILE A 43 -7.55 -15.49 -23.39
CA ILE A 43 -6.86 -15.46 -24.69
C ILE A 43 -7.86 -15.03 -25.79
N ASP A 44 -7.41 -14.14 -26.67
CA ASP A 44 -8.21 -13.54 -27.75
C ASP A 44 -9.44 -12.73 -27.30
N GLN A 45 -9.59 -12.46 -26.00
CA GLN A 45 -10.66 -11.59 -25.48
C GLN A 45 -10.22 -10.12 -25.43
N LYS A 46 -11.21 -9.21 -25.47
CA LYS A 46 -10.97 -7.79 -25.17
C LYS A 46 -10.90 -7.60 -23.66
N VAL A 47 -9.76 -7.13 -23.17
CA VAL A 47 -9.51 -6.87 -21.75
C VAL A 47 -9.28 -5.39 -21.49
N GLU A 48 -9.63 -4.95 -20.28
CA GLU A 48 -9.23 -3.65 -19.74
C GLU A 48 -8.10 -3.89 -18.74
N VAL A 49 -6.98 -3.17 -18.89
CA VAL A 49 -5.79 -3.33 -18.05
C VAL A 49 -5.48 -2.00 -17.38
N SER A 50 -5.26 -2.03 -16.06
CA SER A 50 -4.76 -0.91 -15.27
C SER A 50 -3.39 -1.28 -14.71
N LEU A 51 -2.42 -0.37 -14.82
CA LEU A 51 -1.06 -0.55 -14.31
C LEU A 51 -0.74 0.59 -13.35
N ASP A 52 -0.64 0.26 -12.06
CA ASP A 52 -0.24 1.19 -11.00
C ASP A 52 1.18 0.87 -10.55
N SER A 53 1.99 1.91 -10.27
CA SER A 53 3.30 1.72 -9.65
C SER A 53 3.14 1.11 -8.25
N LEU A 54 4.02 0.17 -7.93
CA LEU A 54 4.19 -0.37 -6.57
C LEU A 54 5.29 0.37 -5.80
N ILE A 55 5.96 1.33 -6.43
CA ILE A 55 6.98 2.19 -5.82
C ILE A 55 6.45 3.63 -5.80
N VAL A 56 6.61 4.29 -4.67
CA VAL A 56 6.34 5.72 -4.49
C VAL A 56 7.67 6.45 -4.47
N SER A 57 7.97 7.19 -5.54
CA SER A 57 9.16 8.03 -5.63
C SER A 57 8.84 9.46 -5.18
N TYR A 58 9.63 10.02 -4.26
CA TYR A 58 9.46 11.36 -3.71
C TYR A 58 10.78 12.12 -3.67
N ASN A 59 10.71 13.46 -3.63
CA ASN A 59 11.91 14.29 -3.60
C ASN A 59 12.31 14.61 -2.15
N ILE A 60 13.60 14.48 -1.86
CA ILE A 60 14.23 14.95 -0.64
C ILE A 60 15.15 16.13 -0.95
N ILE A 61 15.15 17.13 -0.07
CA ILE A 61 16.04 18.28 -0.17
C ILE A 61 17.21 18.05 0.78
N LEU A 62 18.42 17.98 0.22
CA LEU A 62 19.66 17.77 0.95
C LEU A 62 20.47 19.07 1.02
N ASN A 63 21.23 19.24 2.10
CA ASN A 63 22.21 20.31 2.20
C ASN A 63 23.40 19.94 1.32
N ALA A 64 23.74 20.80 0.37
CA ALA A 64 24.78 20.51 -0.63
C ALA A 64 26.19 20.37 -0.03
N ARG A 65 26.41 20.85 1.21
CA ARG A 65 27.72 20.79 1.88
C ARG A 65 27.97 19.44 2.55
N ASP A 66 26.97 18.85 3.19
CA ASP A 66 27.13 17.62 3.98
C ASP A 66 26.24 16.45 3.52
N ASN A 67 25.42 16.66 2.49
CA ASN A 67 24.45 15.70 1.95
C ASN A 67 23.43 15.18 2.97
N LYS A 68 23.15 15.93 4.05
CA LYS A 68 22.10 15.57 4.99
C LYS A 68 20.75 16.15 4.59
N PRO A 69 19.63 15.44 4.80
CA PRO A 69 18.29 16.00 4.59
C PRO A 69 18.06 17.26 5.42
N LEU A 70 17.49 18.30 4.80
CA LEU A 70 17.08 19.52 5.48
C LEU A 70 15.90 19.27 6.42
N ILE A 71 15.00 18.37 6.03
CA ILE A 71 13.87 17.93 6.85
C ILE A 71 14.20 16.55 7.37
N THR A 72 14.17 16.40 8.68
CA THR A 72 14.29 15.11 9.36
C THR A 72 12.98 14.79 10.05
N TYR A 73 12.70 13.50 10.26
CA TYR A 73 11.49 13.07 10.94
C TYR A 73 11.85 12.27 12.18
N GLN A 74 11.07 12.45 13.25
CA GLN A 74 11.21 11.71 14.49
C GLN A 74 9.92 10.94 14.78
N VAL A 75 10.08 9.73 15.31
CA VAL A 75 8.98 8.84 15.69
C VAL A 75 8.90 8.81 17.21
N ASP A 76 7.72 9.08 17.77
CA ASP A 76 7.49 9.01 19.21
C ASP A 76 7.24 7.57 19.71
N GLU A 77 7.01 7.40 21.01
CA GLU A 77 6.76 6.08 21.62
C GLU A 77 5.48 5.39 21.09
N ASN A 78 4.54 6.16 20.53
CA ASN A 78 3.27 5.68 20.00
C ASN A 78 3.33 5.44 18.48
N GLY A 79 4.49 5.67 17.84
CA GLY A 79 4.65 5.51 16.40
C GLY A 79 4.25 6.75 15.57
N ILE A 80 3.91 7.87 16.21
CA ILE A 80 3.55 9.10 15.50
C ILE A 80 4.82 9.73 14.93
N VAL A 81 4.82 9.98 13.61
CA VAL A 81 5.94 10.60 12.91
C VAL A 81 5.71 12.11 12.78
N SER A 82 6.69 12.91 13.19
CA SER A 82 6.63 14.37 13.09
C SER A 82 7.89 14.95 12.44
N GLU A 83 7.72 16.08 11.76
CA GLU A 83 8.83 16.85 11.18
C GLU A 83 9.67 17.49 12.30
N ALA A 84 10.95 17.13 12.36
CA ALA A 84 11.95 17.76 13.21
C ALA A 84 12.74 18.78 12.38
N LYS A 85 12.57 20.07 12.73
CA LYS A 85 13.37 21.15 12.16
C LYS A 85 14.83 21.03 12.62
N PRO A 86 15.81 21.34 11.77
CA PRO A 86 17.22 21.36 12.15
C PRO A 86 17.48 22.28 13.34
N ASP A 87 18.38 21.87 14.25
CA ASP A 87 18.78 22.67 15.42
C ASP A 87 19.22 24.09 15.06
N LEU A 88 19.88 24.24 13.90
CA LEU A 88 20.35 25.53 13.42
C LEU A 88 19.21 26.50 13.11
N GLU A 89 18.12 26.02 12.48
CA GLU A 89 16.94 26.85 12.20
C GLU A 89 16.17 27.20 13.48
N GLN A 90 16.10 26.27 14.44
CA GLN A 90 15.48 26.51 15.75
C GLN A 90 16.23 27.61 16.53
N GLN A 91 17.57 27.58 16.50
CA GLN A 91 18.41 28.61 17.12
C GLN A 91 18.25 29.96 16.43
N GLN A 92 18.22 30.00 15.09
CA GLN A 92 18.01 31.24 14.33
C GLN A 92 16.62 31.84 14.61
N LEU A 93 15.58 31.02 14.65
CA LEU A 93 14.21 31.44 14.98
C LEU A 93 14.14 32.03 16.39
N THR A 94 14.80 31.38 17.35
CA THR A 94 14.88 31.86 18.74
C THR A 94 15.63 33.19 18.86
N LEU A 95 16.67 33.38 18.06
CA LEU A 95 17.50 34.59 18.04
C LEU A 95 16.95 35.69 17.12
N GLY A 96 15.82 35.45 16.42
CA GLY A 96 15.26 36.37 15.44
C GLY A 96 16.17 36.63 14.23
N LEU A 97 17.08 35.71 13.94
CA LEU A 97 18.00 35.81 12.81
C LEU A 97 17.28 35.43 11.51
N PRO A 98 17.60 36.08 10.38
CA PRO A 98 17.09 35.66 9.09
C PRO A 98 17.58 34.23 8.78
N PRO A 99 16.74 33.39 8.15
CA PRO A 99 17.13 32.02 7.80
C PRO A 99 18.37 32.05 6.91
N GLU A 100 19.43 31.35 7.32
CA GLU A 100 20.64 31.21 6.51
C GLU A 100 20.27 30.50 5.20
N LYS A 101 20.65 31.12 4.08
CA LYS A 101 20.44 30.52 2.76
C LYS A 101 21.47 29.41 2.55
N VAL A 102 21.15 28.21 3.02
CA VAL A 102 21.92 27.00 2.77
C VAL A 102 21.82 26.61 1.29
N GLU A 103 22.93 26.18 0.70
CA GLU A 103 22.92 25.60 -0.64
C GLU A 103 22.24 24.24 -0.59
N THR A 104 21.23 24.02 -1.44
CA THR A 104 20.40 22.82 -1.44
C THR A 104 20.55 22.04 -2.73
N LYS A 105 20.48 20.71 -2.63
CA LYS A 105 20.38 19.78 -3.75
C LYS A 105 19.11 18.95 -3.59
N GLU A 106 18.37 18.75 -4.68
CA GLU A 106 17.25 17.80 -4.71
C GLU A 106 17.74 16.40 -5.10
N GLU A 107 17.19 15.38 -4.44
CA GLU A 107 17.44 13.98 -4.72
C GLU A 107 16.12 13.20 -4.70
N THR A 108 15.98 12.18 -5.54
CA THR A 108 14.81 11.31 -5.55
C THR A 108 15.09 10.10 -4.67
N ASP A 109 14.17 9.84 -3.75
CA ASP A 109 14.16 8.67 -2.88
C ASP A 109 12.90 7.84 -3.17
N GLU A 110 12.93 6.57 -2.79
CA GLU A 110 11.88 5.59 -3.12
C GLU A 110 11.47 4.79 -1.90
N VAL A 111 10.19 4.44 -1.85
CA VAL A 111 9.61 3.56 -0.84
C VAL A 111 8.55 2.66 -1.47
N ASP A 112 8.43 1.43 -0.99
CA ASP A 112 7.37 0.53 -1.43
C ASP A 112 6.00 1.09 -1.08
N ARG A 113 5.08 1.06 -2.05
CA ARG A 113 3.70 1.53 -1.87
C ARG A 113 2.99 0.79 -0.75
N ASP A 114 3.29 -0.50 -0.56
CA ASP A 114 2.68 -1.29 0.51
C ASP A 114 3.03 -0.71 1.88
N ILE A 115 4.28 -0.26 2.11
CA ILE A 115 4.70 0.41 3.36
C ILE A 115 3.91 1.71 3.55
N VAL A 116 3.76 2.50 2.49
CA VAL A 116 3.00 3.75 2.53
C VAL A 116 1.52 3.51 2.83
N ASP A 117 0.92 2.54 2.15
CA ASP A 117 -0.48 2.17 2.33
C ASP A 117 -0.73 1.59 3.74
N GLU A 118 0.21 0.82 4.30
CA GLU A 118 0.16 0.37 5.71
C GLU A 118 0.22 1.54 6.69
N PHE A 119 1.14 2.49 6.47
CA PHE A 119 1.25 3.69 7.31
C PHE A 119 -0.06 4.50 7.27
N ILE A 120 -0.66 4.70 6.10
CA ILE A 120 -1.97 5.36 5.97
C ILE A 120 -3.06 4.56 6.70
N ARG A 121 -3.09 3.24 6.52
CA ARG A 121 -4.09 2.36 7.15
C ARG A 121 -3.98 2.33 8.67
N SER A 122 -2.78 2.54 9.22
CA SER A 122 -2.55 2.62 10.67
C SER A 122 -3.25 3.80 11.34
N GLY A 123 -3.71 4.80 10.55
CA GLY A 123 -4.31 6.03 11.07
C GLY A 123 -3.29 7.04 11.61
N LEU A 124 -1.98 6.77 11.46
CA LEU A 124 -0.90 7.65 11.90
C LEU A 124 -0.47 8.66 10.82
N ALA A 125 -0.96 8.49 9.58
CA ALA A 125 -0.67 9.41 8.50
C ALA A 125 -1.37 10.76 8.73
N PRO A 126 -0.67 11.89 8.50
CA PRO A 126 -1.26 13.20 8.68
C PRO A 126 -2.31 13.51 7.60
N THR A 127 -3.27 14.35 7.98
CA THR A 127 -4.17 15.03 7.06
C THR A 127 -3.57 16.37 6.66
N TYR A 128 -3.88 16.82 5.44
CA TYR A 128 -3.38 18.08 4.93
C TYR A 128 -4.55 18.99 4.52
N ASP A 129 -4.66 20.15 5.17
CA ASP A 129 -5.77 21.09 4.93
C ASP A 129 -5.70 21.76 3.54
N ASP A 130 -4.53 21.77 2.90
CA ASP A 130 -4.33 22.32 1.55
C ASP A 130 -4.81 21.37 0.44
N LEU A 131 -5.18 20.13 0.79
CA LEU A 131 -5.64 19.14 -0.16
C LEU A 131 -7.15 19.29 -0.43
N LYS A 132 -7.50 19.33 -1.72
CA LYS A 132 -8.88 19.53 -2.18
C LYS A 132 -9.83 18.37 -1.82
N TYR A 133 -9.30 17.16 -1.68
CA TYR A 133 -10.10 15.95 -1.50
C TYR A 133 -9.87 15.34 -0.12
N ASP A 134 -10.90 14.67 0.39
CA ASP A 134 -10.83 13.88 1.62
C ASP A 134 -10.07 12.57 1.36
N PHE A 135 -8.75 12.63 1.49
CA PHE A 135 -7.86 11.50 1.24
C PHE A 135 -8.03 10.38 2.25
N GLU A 136 -8.42 10.68 3.49
CA GLU A 136 -8.69 9.64 4.49
C GLU A 136 -9.84 8.75 4.03
N ASN A 137 -10.95 9.36 3.62
CA ASN A 137 -12.12 8.63 3.12
C ASN A 137 -11.81 7.90 1.79
N ILE A 138 -11.11 8.56 0.86
CA ILE A 138 -10.72 7.94 -0.42
C ILE A 138 -9.83 6.70 -0.18
N MET A 139 -8.84 6.80 0.70
CA MET A 139 -7.93 5.69 0.99
C MET A 139 -8.63 4.57 1.73
N LYS A 140 -9.52 4.89 2.67
CA LYS A 140 -10.37 3.90 3.34
C LYS A 140 -11.20 3.10 2.34
N ARG A 141 -11.93 3.79 1.45
CA ARG A 141 -12.74 3.16 0.39
C ARG A 141 -11.89 2.29 -0.53
N ARG A 142 -10.66 2.73 -0.84
CA ARG A 142 -9.69 1.93 -1.60
C ARG A 142 -9.30 0.65 -0.89
N PHE A 143 -9.04 0.71 0.41
CA PHE A 143 -8.71 -0.48 1.21
C PHE A 143 -9.91 -1.42 1.37
N ASP A 144 -11.13 -0.88 1.37
CA ASP A 144 -12.38 -1.66 1.36
C ASP A 144 -12.68 -2.30 -0.02
N GLY A 145 -11.79 -2.16 -1.01
CA GLY A 145 -11.89 -2.80 -2.32
C GLY A 145 -12.70 -2.01 -3.35
N GLU A 146 -13.02 -0.74 -3.09
CA GLU A 146 -13.77 0.07 -4.03
C GLU A 146 -12.93 0.48 -5.24
N SER A 147 -13.51 0.35 -6.44
CA SER A 147 -12.79 0.64 -7.69
C SER A 147 -12.57 2.14 -7.89
N TYR A 148 -11.44 2.50 -8.52
CA TYR A 148 -11.18 3.89 -8.93
C TYR A 148 -12.32 4.45 -9.78
N LEU A 149 -12.91 3.64 -10.65
CA LEU A 149 -13.96 4.06 -11.55
C LEU A 149 -15.20 4.54 -10.80
N LYS A 150 -15.60 3.85 -9.72
CA LYS A 150 -16.77 4.23 -8.94
C LYS A 150 -16.53 5.53 -8.19
N MET A 151 -15.41 5.61 -7.45
CA MET A 151 -15.06 6.82 -6.71
C MET A 151 -14.87 8.03 -7.61
N ALA A 152 -14.19 7.86 -8.75
CA ALA A 152 -13.95 8.95 -9.69
C ALA A 152 -15.25 9.53 -10.26
N ARG A 153 -16.26 8.69 -10.52
CA ARG A 153 -17.59 9.15 -10.96
C ARG A 153 -18.28 10.00 -9.90
N GLU A 154 -18.21 9.60 -8.63
CA GLU A 154 -18.82 10.35 -7.52
C GLU A 154 -18.11 11.69 -7.26
N LEU A 155 -16.79 11.71 -7.47
CA LEU A 155 -15.96 12.91 -7.37
C LEU A 155 -15.98 13.77 -8.66
N GLU A 156 -16.73 13.36 -9.68
CA GLU A 156 -16.82 14.01 -11.00
C GLU A 156 -15.45 14.23 -11.68
N ILE A 157 -14.52 13.27 -11.50
CA ILE A 157 -13.20 13.26 -12.13
C ILE A 157 -12.97 11.97 -12.91
N SER A 158 -11.89 11.90 -13.71
CA SER A 158 -11.50 10.65 -14.37
C SER A 158 -10.82 9.70 -13.38
N SER A 159 -10.90 8.39 -13.64
CA SER A 159 -10.19 7.38 -12.85
C SER A 159 -8.67 7.60 -12.84
N GLY A 160 -8.11 8.02 -13.97
CA GLY A 160 -6.70 8.42 -14.07
C GLY A 160 -6.39 9.62 -13.18
N LYS A 161 -7.26 10.64 -13.15
CA LYS A 161 -7.06 11.79 -12.26
C LYS A 161 -7.18 11.41 -10.80
N LEU A 162 -8.09 10.49 -10.45
CA LEU A 162 -8.17 9.97 -9.08
C LEU A 162 -6.87 9.24 -8.68
N ALA A 163 -6.30 8.43 -9.58
CA ALA A 163 -5.02 7.76 -9.34
C ALA A 163 -3.88 8.77 -9.13
N GLU A 164 -3.81 9.83 -9.95
CA GLU A 164 -2.81 10.90 -9.79
C GLU A 164 -2.91 11.59 -8.44
N VAL A 165 -4.11 11.98 -8.00
CA VAL A 165 -4.26 12.71 -6.72
C VAL A 165 -3.93 11.81 -5.53
N ILE A 166 -4.26 10.51 -5.60
CA ILE A 166 -3.88 9.54 -4.57
C ILE A 166 -2.34 9.36 -4.55
N ASP A 167 -1.71 9.30 -5.71
CA ASP A 167 -0.25 9.22 -5.81
C ASP A 167 0.43 10.48 -5.23
N GLU A 168 -0.11 11.67 -5.48
CA GLU A 168 0.34 12.91 -4.85
C GLU A 168 0.25 12.86 -3.33
N TYR A 169 -0.85 12.34 -2.78
CA TYR A 169 -0.99 12.14 -1.33
C TYR A 169 0.05 11.14 -0.80
N ARG A 170 0.19 9.99 -1.45
CA ARG A 170 1.20 8.97 -1.10
C ARG A 170 2.61 9.55 -1.08
N LYS A 171 2.98 10.37 -2.06
CA LYS A 171 4.29 11.04 -2.12
C LYS A 171 4.55 11.97 -0.94
N ARG A 172 3.52 12.65 -0.43
CA ARG A 172 3.66 13.53 0.74
C ARG A 172 3.88 12.74 2.02
N VAL A 173 3.19 11.61 2.19
CA VAL A 173 3.32 10.77 3.38
C VAL A 173 4.48 9.78 3.31
N ALA A 174 5.01 9.51 2.11
CA ALA A 174 6.12 8.58 1.86
C ALA A 174 7.35 8.77 2.77
N PRO A 175 7.89 9.98 2.99
CA PRO A 175 9.04 10.14 3.88
C PRO A 175 8.69 9.81 5.35
N LEU A 176 7.46 10.09 5.78
CA LEU A 176 6.98 9.71 7.11
C LEU A 176 6.82 8.19 7.23
N ALA A 177 6.21 7.57 6.21
CA ALA A 177 6.01 6.13 6.15
C ALA A 177 7.33 5.36 6.18
N LYS A 178 8.36 5.83 5.46
CA LYS A 178 9.71 5.25 5.50
C LYS A 178 10.28 5.28 6.91
N LYS A 179 10.18 6.43 7.60
CA LYS A 179 10.68 6.60 8.96
C LYS A 179 9.91 5.78 9.99
N TRP A 180 8.60 5.67 9.83
CA TRP A 180 7.76 4.79 10.63
C TRP A 180 8.16 3.31 10.44
N ASN A 181 8.42 2.89 9.20
CA ASN A 181 8.86 1.53 8.92
C ASN A 181 10.24 1.23 9.52
N ASP A 182 11.22 2.14 9.35
CA ASP A 182 12.54 2.04 9.99
C ASP A 182 12.40 1.79 11.51
N TRP A 183 11.56 2.59 12.19
CA TRP A 183 11.30 2.44 13.63
C TRP A 183 10.63 1.10 13.98
N ARG A 184 9.67 0.65 13.18
CA ARG A 184 8.99 -0.64 13.39
C ARG A 184 9.95 -1.81 13.28
N GLU A 185 10.81 -1.80 12.27
CA GLU A 185 11.83 -2.83 12.07
C GLU A 185 12.83 -2.85 13.23
N GLU A 186 13.30 -1.69 13.69
CA GLU A 186 14.18 -1.57 14.85
C GLU A 186 13.54 -2.12 16.14
N LYS A 187 12.23 -1.94 16.30
CA LYS A 187 11.46 -2.46 17.44
C LYS A 187 11.04 -3.93 17.29
N GLY A 188 11.25 -4.54 16.12
CA GLY A 188 10.77 -5.89 15.81
C GLY A 188 9.25 -6.01 15.75
N ILE A 189 8.54 -4.92 15.41
CA ILE A 189 7.08 -4.90 15.29
C ILE A 189 6.70 -5.32 13.87
N ASP A 190 6.62 -6.63 13.65
CA ASP A 190 6.20 -7.22 12.37
C ASP A 190 4.67 -7.36 12.31
N THR A 191 4.03 -6.80 11.29
CA THR A 191 2.58 -6.94 11.04
C THR A 191 2.25 -7.87 9.87
N THR A 192 3.24 -8.55 9.29
CA THR A 192 3.01 -9.51 8.20
C THR A 192 2.19 -10.76 8.64
N ALA A 193 1.79 -10.86 9.90
CA ALA A 193 1.01 -11.96 10.46
C ALA A 193 -0.52 -11.76 10.51
N THR A 194 -1.09 -10.67 9.97
CA THR A 194 -2.54 -10.37 10.20
C THR A 194 -3.49 -10.71 9.05
N GLU A 195 -3.12 -11.61 8.13
CA GLU A 195 -4.05 -12.12 7.09
C GLU A 195 -4.38 -13.62 7.21
N GLN A 196 -3.95 -14.33 8.27
CA GLN A 196 -4.20 -15.78 8.42
C GLN A 196 -5.14 -16.22 9.55
N GLU A 197 -5.63 -15.33 10.44
CA GLU A 197 -6.43 -15.76 11.61
C GLU A 197 -7.92 -15.34 11.61
N GLN A 198 -8.56 -15.25 10.45
CA GLN A 198 -10.03 -15.06 10.38
C GLN A 198 -10.78 -16.13 9.59
N LYS A 199 -10.28 -17.37 9.58
CA LYS A 199 -11.00 -18.49 8.93
C LYS A 199 -11.30 -19.73 9.77
N ASP A 200 -11.06 -19.70 11.08
CA ASP A 200 -11.39 -20.83 11.97
C ASP A 200 -12.26 -20.41 13.16
N VAL A 201 -13.42 -19.80 12.90
CA VAL A 201 -14.55 -19.82 13.85
C VAL A 201 -15.87 -19.92 13.08
N ASP A 202 -16.06 -20.96 12.26
CA ASP A 202 -17.41 -21.43 11.95
C ASP A 202 -17.42 -22.85 11.35
N LYS A 203 -17.06 -23.85 12.16
CA LYS A 203 -17.48 -25.23 11.94
C LYS A 203 -17.18 -26.12 13.14
N GLU A 204 -18.06 -26.13 14.13
CA GLU A 204 -18.33 -27.34 14.92
C GLU A 204 -19.61 -27.17 15.73
N THR A 205 -20.74 -27.52 15.12
CA THR A 205 -21.88 -28.09 15.85
C THR A 205 -22.83 -28.74 14.83
N THR A 206 -22.57 -29.99 14.48
CA THR A 206 -23.66 -30.91 14.12
C THR A 206 -23.20 -32.36 14.28
N ASP A 207 -23.93 -33.06 15.15
CA ASP A 207 -24.17 -34.50 15.26
C ASP A 207 -22.98 -35.47 15.40
N ASP A 208 -22.77 -35.92 16.63
CA ASP A 208 -22.12 -37.20 16.93
C ASP A 208 -23.23 -38.23 17.26
N ASP A 209 -23.66 -38.95 16.23
CA ASP A 209 -24.52 -40.13 16.29
C ASP A 209 -23.62 -41.34 16.60
N GLN A 210 -23.47 -41.69 17.88
CA GLN A 210 -22.80 -42.93 18.29
C GLN A 210 -23.78 -44.10 18.31
N ASP A 211 -23.85 -44.83 17.19
CA ASP A 211 -24.32 -46.22 17.17
C ASP A 211 -23.11 -47.18 17.17
N SER A 212 -23.00 -47.99 18.21
CA SER A 212 -22.48 -49.36 18.08
C SER A 212 -22.86 -50.22 19.29
N LYS A 213 -23.92 -51.01 19.09
CA LYS A 213 -24.10 -52.44 19.40
C LYS A 213 -23.76 -52.98 20.80
N ASP A 214 -24.76 -53.62 21.40
CA ASP A 214 -24.59 -54.97 21.95
C ASP A 214 -25.84 -55.85 21.72
N GLU A 215 -25.62 -57.03 21.15
CA GLU A 215 -26.63 -58.08 20.96
C GLU A 215 -26.61 -59.01 22.18
N GLY A 216 -27.74 -59.09 22.91
CA GLY A 216 -27.94 -60.07 23.97
C GLY A 216 -29.37 -60.59 23.98
N LYS A 217 -29.59 -61.76 23.37
CA LYS A 217 -30.83 -62.56 23.43
C LYS A 217 -31.06 -63.16 24.83
N GLN A 218 -32.33 -63.57 25.05
CA GLN A 218 -32.93 -64.42 26.11
C GLN A 218 -33.62 -63.57 27.20
N GLY A 219 -34.88 -63.76 27.59
CA GLY A 219 -35.88 -64.81 27.37
C GLY A 219 -36.73 -64.92 28.66
N ALA A 220 -38.05 -65.11 28.50
CA ALA A 220 -39.03 -65.57 29.50
C ALA A 220 -39.28 -64.69 30.76
N ALA A 221 -40.50 -64.15 30.87
CA ALA A 221 -41.62 -64.75 31.62
C ALA A 221 -42.89 -63.89 31.45
#